data_AF-A0AAD9C3K2-F1
#
_entry.id   AF-A0AAD9C3K2-F1
#
_cell.length_a   1.000
_cell.length_b   1.000
_cell.length_c   1.000
_cell.angle_alpha   90.00
_cell.angle_beta   90.00
_cell.angle_gamma   90.00
#
_symmetry.space_group_name_H-M   'P 1'
#
loop_
_entity.id
_entity.type
_entity.pdbx_description
1 polymer ?
#
loop_
_entity_poly.entity_id
_entity_poly.type
_entity_poly.pdbx_seq_one_letter_code
_entity_poly.pdbx_strand_id
1 'polypeptide(L)'
;MFVEQINSYPVKYPDGMSARVADWPTMPAHSRHQGVLTFQEYGDRVFAPYISAQLEKSSRIDLVWDVYLPASLKASTRQKRGKGTRKRVAPSTVMPKNWKDFLRCDENKTDLFAFLSRRVVHLPLAEGKELYATDGSGVLCSPAESYLACLAPCSQEEADTRLLLHVADAVQKGCKKVTIRTVDTDVVVLAVASFSKIAPDELWVAFGVGSSFRYIAVHEIVATMNPTKCLTLPVLHAFTGCDTVSAFAGRGKKTAWETWKSFPEVTGAFNYLLCMPREVSEGSMLLLERFVVLMYDRTSESIEVLKLHALGSCPVLFFANKGRSGEIRGDLVHHFGNADGFVREILLK
;
A
#
# COMPACT_ATOMS: atom_id res chain seq x y z
N MET A 1 -0.02 -12.59 -4.20
CA MET A 1 0.15 -13.68 -3.22
C MET A 1 -1.10 -13.92 -2.36
N PHE A 2 -1.61 -12.96 -1.58
CA PHE A 2 -3.06 -12.92 -1.28
C PHE A 2 -3.87 -12.99 -2.57
N VAL A 3 -3.35 -12.26 -3.56
CA VAL A 3 -3.83 -12.24 -4.92
C VAL A 3 -3.69 -13.54 -5.73
N GLU A 4 -2.94 -14.54 -5.24
CA GLU A 4 -2.94 -15.87 -5.89
C GLU A 4 -4.12 -16.73 -5.41
N GLN A 5 -4.59 -16.55 -4.17
CA GLN A 5 -5.87 -17.14 -3.74
C GLN A 5 -7.06 -16.33 -4.24
N ILE A 6 -6.91 -15.01 -4.48
CA ILE A 6 -7.92 -14.23 -5.21
C ILE A 6 -8.11 -14.76 -6.65
N ASN A 7 -7.13 -15.47 -7.23
CA ASN A 7 -7.32 -16.14 -8.52
C ASN A 7 -8.35 -17.29 -8.48
N SER A 8 -8.77 -17.78 -7.30
CA SER A 8 -9.90 -18.71 -7.20
C SER A 8 -11.26 -18.02 -7.28
N TYR A 9 -11.29 -16.69 -7.13
CA TYR A 9 -12.50 -15.89 -7.29
C TYR A 9 -12.62 -15.51 -8.78
N PRO A 10 -13.84 -15.58 -9.34
CA PRO A 10 -14.05 -15.29 -10.75
C PRO A 10 -13.61 -13.87 -11.09
N VAL A 11 -13.01 -13.68 -12.28
CA VAL A 11 -12.70 -12.36 -12.81
C VAL A 11 -14.01 -11.62 -13.02
N LYS A 12 -14.31 -10.68 -12.14
CA LYS A 12 -15.48 -9.80 -12.25
C LYS A 12 -15.04 -8.46 -12.85
N TYR A 13 -15.83 -7.97 -13.79
CA TYR A 13 -15.72 -6.60 -14.30
C TYR A 13 -16.82 -5.80 -13.64
N PRO A 14 -16.48 -4.97 -12.65
CA PRO A 14 -17.50 -4.30 -11.89
C PRO A 14 -17.93 -3.02 -12.62
N ASP A 15 -19.23 -2.86 -12.80
CA ASP A 15 -19.85 -1.69 -13.44
C ASP A 15 -20.46 -0.74 -12.41
N GLY A 16 -20.64 0.53 -12.80
CA GLY A 16 -21.33 1.52 -11.96
C GLY A 16 -20.52 2.00 -10.76
N MET A 17 -19.21 2.16 -10.90
CA MET A 17 -18.36 2.71 -9.84
C MET A 17 -18.69 4.17 -9.55
N SER A 18 -19.07 4.46 -8.30
CA SER A 18 -19.29 5.84 -7.85
C SER A 18 -17.98 6.62 -7.74
N ALA A 19 -16.93 6.03 -7.17
CA ALA A 19 -15.63 6.69 -6.99
C ALA A 19 -14.45 5.84 -7.46
N ARG A 20 -13.41 6.51 -7.96
CA ARG A 20 -12.13 5.93 -8.34
C ARG A 20 -10.99 6.63 -7.61
N VAL A 21 -10.24 5.91 -6.81
CA VAL A 21 -9.08 6.42 -6.07
C VAL A 21 -7.82 5.80 -6.67
N ALA A 22 -6.90 6.61 -7.17
CA ALA A 22 -5.82 6.12 -8.04
C ALA A 22 -4.43 6.55 -7.59
N ASP A 23 -3.52 5.58 -7.66
CA ASP A 23 -2.09 5.72 -7.37
C ASP A 23 -1.27 5.99 -8.64
N TRP A 24 -0.20 6.78 -8.53
CA TRP A 24 0.66 7.24 -9.63
C TRP A 24 1.19 6.15 -10.57
N PRO A 25 1.80 5.04 -10.09
CA PRO A 25 2.47 4.07 -10.95
C PRO A 25 1.52 3.38 -11.95
N THR A 26 0.21 3.49 -11.72
CA THR A 26 -0.82 2.90 -12.57
C THR A 26 -1.27 3.78 -13.73
N MET A 27 -0.91 5.07 -13.71
CA MET A 27 -1.31 6.05 -14.69
C MET A 27 -0.44 5.97 -15.96
N PRO A 28 -0.89 6.54 -17.10
CA PRO A 28 -0.17 6.48 -18.39
C PRO A 28 1.25 7.07 -18.40
N ALA A 29 1.71 7.61 -17.27
CA ALA A 29 3.04 8.19 -17.07
C ALA A 29 4.18 7.25 -17.50
N HIS A 30 3.98 5.93 -17.44
CA HIS A 30 5.04 4.99 -17.78
C HIS A 30 5.20 4.71 -19.28
N SER A 31 4.25 5.10 -20.15
CA SER A 31 4.20 4.55 -21.51
C SER A 31 3.76 5.50 -22.63
N ARG A 32 3.32 6.74 -22.36
CA ARG A 32 2.65 7.57 -23.39
C ARG A 32 3.20 8.99 -23.65
N HIS A 33 4.44 9.30 -23.33
CA HIS A 33 5.02 10.60 -23.72
C HIS A 33 5.51 10.66 -25.18
N GLN A 34 5.27 9.62 -25.99
CA GLN A 34 5.59 9.65 -27.42
C GLN A 34 4.71 10.69 -28.13
N GLY A 35 5.34 11.70 -28.74
CA GLY A 35 4.65 12.74 -29.50
C GLY A 35 4.27 14.01 -28.71
N VAL A 36 4.72 14.15 -27.47
CA VAL A 36 4.63 15.41 -26.69
C VAL A 36 6.01 15.95 -26.35
N LEU A 37 6.22 17.24 -26.54
CA LEU A 37 7.52 17.90 -26.39
C LEU A 37 7.72 18.47 -24.98
N THR A 38 6.66 18.96 -24.34
CA THR A 38 6.73 19.70 -23.07
C THR A 38 5.84 19.08 -21.99
N PHE A 39 6.06 19.43 -20.73
CA PHE A 39 5.17 19.00 -19.63
C PHE A 39 3.75 19.55 -19.79
N GLN A 40 3.58 20.75 -20.36
CA GLN A 40 2.26 21.29 -20.69
C GLN A 40 1.54 20.41 -21.71
N GLU A 41 2.21 20.05 -22.82
CA GLU A 41 1.62 19.15 -23.81
C GLU A 41 1.29 17.78 -23.22
N TYR A 42 2.15 17.24 -22.35
CA TYR A 42 1.87 16.00 -21.64
C TYR A 42 0.62 16.12 -20.74
N GLY A 43 0.54 17.20 -19.96
CA GLY A 43 -0.61 17.50 -19.10
C GLY A 43 -1.90 17.59 -19.91
N ASP A 44 -1.88 18.32 -21.02
CA ASP A 44 -3.09 18.67 -21.80
C ASP A 44 -3.54 17.57 -22.76
N ARG A 45 -2.59 16.86 -23.38
CA ARG A 45 -2.88 15.92 -24.48
C ARG A 45 -2.87 14.47 -24.05
N VAL A 46 -2.32 14.16 -22.87
CA VAL A 46 -2.19 12.78 -22.38
C VAL A 46 -2.88 12.64 -21.03
N PHE A 47 -2.49 13.44 -20.05
CA PHE A 47 -2.91 13.25 -18.68
C PHE A 47 -4.37 13.68 -18.44
N ALA A 48 -4.72 14.92 -18.79
CA ALA A 48 -6.07 15.44 -18.65
C ALA A 48 -7.13 14.60 -19.39
N PRO A 49 -6.96 14.23 -20.68
CA PRO A 49 -7.92 13.38 -21.38
C PRO A 49 -8.07 12.01 -20.74
N TYR A 50 -7.00 11.44 -20.19
CA TYR A 50 -7.07 10.19 -19.43
C TYR A 50 -7.95 10.33 -18.19
N ILE A 51 -7.79 11.42 -17.43
CA ILE A 51 -8.60 11.70 -16.23
C ILE A 51 -10.07 11.95 -16.60
N SER A 52 -10.35 12.75 -17.63
CA SER A 52 -11.70 12.97 -18.15
C SER A 52 -12.38 11.65 -18.53
N ALA A 53 -11.67 10.74 -19.21
CA ALA A 53 -12.20 9.43 -19.57
C ALA A 53 -12.47 8.52 -18.36
N GLN A 54 -11.76 8.70 -17.24
CA GLN A 54 -12.10 8.00 -16.00
C GLN A 54 -13.36 8.59 -15.35
N LEU A 55 -13.51 9.92 -15.40
CA LEU A 55 -14.67 10.65 -14.88
C LEU A 55 -15.95 10.40 -15.67
N GLU A 56 -15.89 10.00 -16.94
CA GLU A 56 -17.08 9.53 -17.67
C GLU A 56 -17.77 8.37 -16.95
N LYS A 57 -16.98 7.50 -16.29
CA LYS A 57 -17.44 6.24 -15.68
C LYS A 57 -17.63 6.29 -14.17
N SER A 58 -17.44 7.44 -13.55
CA SER A 58 -17.56 7.62 -12.09
C SER A 58 -17.95 9.06 -11.73
N SER A 59 -18.65 9.28 -10.62
CA SER A 59 -18.96 10.63 -10.16
C SER A 59 -17.75 11.31 -9.52
N ARG A 60 -16.81 10.53 -8.99
CA ARG A 60 -15.64 11.05 -8.27
C ARG A 60 -14.34 10.38 -8.68
N ILE A 61 -13.28 11.17 -8.84
CA ILE A 61 -11.91 10.65 -8.97
C ILE A 61 -10.95 11.32 -7.97
N ASP A 62 -10.07 10.52 -7.38
CA ASP A 62 -9.05 10.98 -6.43
C ASP A 62 -7.67 10.56 -6.93
N LEU A 63 -6.75 11.52 -7.03
CA LEU A 63 -5.36 11.33 -7.41
C LEU A 63 -4.46 11.44 -6.18
N VAL A 64 -3.80 10.34 -5.84
CA VAL A 64 -3.04 10.24 -4.61
C VAL A 64 -1.58 9.97 -4.91
N TRP A 65 -0.71 10.80 -4.35
CA TRP A 65 0.72 10.78 -4.57
C TRP A 65 1.50 10.55 -3.27
N ASP A 66 2.67 9.94 -3.40
CA ASP A 66 3.68 9.96 -2.35
C ASP A 66 4.17 11.38 -2.05
N VAL A 67 4.66 11.56 -0.83
CA VAL A 67 5.51 12.69 -0.45
C VAL A 67 6.92 12.18 -0.17
N TYR A 68 7.92 12.89 -0.68
CA TYR A 68 9.32 12.51 -0.55
C TYR A 68 10.00 13.36 0.52
N LEU A 69 10.08 12.84 1.74
CA LEU A 69 10.71 13.54 2.87
C LEU A 69 12.20 13.18 3.00
N PRO A 70 13.10 14.18 3.14
CA PRO A 70 14.55 13.92 3.28
C PRO A 70 14.91 13.12 4.53
N ALA A 71 14.19 13.32 5.65
CA ALA A 71 14.43 12.66 6.94
C ALA A 71 13.56 11.41 7.15
N SER A 72 13.22 10.69 6.07
CA SER A 72 12.41 9.48 6.14
C SER A 72 13.25 8.21 6.32
N LEU A 73 12.70 7.19 6.99
CA LEU A 73 13.28 5.83 7.01
C LEU A 73 13.48 5.29 5.57
N LYS A 74 12.58 5.64 4.65
CA LYS A 74 12.66 5.25 3.23
C LYS A 74 13.69 6.04 2.44
N ALA A 75 14.22 7.15 2.95
CA ALA A 75 15.26 7.93 2.26
C ALA A 75 16.52 7.09 1.99
N SER A 76 16.92 6.24 2.94
CA SER A 76 18.05 5.32 2.78
C SER A 76 17.82 4.30 1.66
N THR A 77 16.61 3.73 1.56
CA THR A 77 16.21 2.80 0.50
C THR A 77 16.18 3.49 -0.86
N ARG A 78 15.75 4.75 -0.92
CA ARG A 78 15.77 5.57 -2.15
C ARG A 78 17.21 5.87 -2.59
N GLN A 79 18.11 6.20 -1.66
CA GLN A 79 19.52 6.45 -1.95
C GLN A 79 20.21 5.22 -2.60
N LYS A 80 19.87 4.01 -2.15
CA LYS A 80 20.37 2.75 -2.75
C LYS A 80 19.92 2.55 -4.20
N ARG A 81 18.79 3.13 -4.62
CA ARG A 81 18.27 3.03 -6.01
C ARG A 81 19.01 3.95 -6.99
N GLY A 82 19.95 4.76 -6.51
CA GLY A 82 20.76 5.69 -7.29
C GLY A 82 20.09 7.05 -7.47
N LYS A 83 20.88 8.05 -7.87
CA LYS A 83 20.41 9.43 -8.07
C LYS A 83 20.07 9.67 -9.54
N GLY A 84 18.82 10.05 -9.81
CA GLY A 84 18.39 10.48 -11.14
C GLY A 84 18.86 11.88 -11.51
N THR A 85 18.74 12.24 -12.79
CA THR A 85 19.06 13.59 -13.26
C THR A 85 17.96 14.58 -12.87
N ARG A 86 18.31 15.63 -12.11
CA ARG A 86 17.36 16.71 -11.78
C ARG A 86 16.94 17.46 -13.05
N LYS A 87 15.65 17.65 -13.23
CA LYS A 87 15.06 18.48 -14.28
C LYS A 87 13.81 19.14 -13.73
N ARG A 88 13.80 20.47 -13.68
CA ARG A 88 12.66 21.24 -13.20
C ARG A 88 11.40 20.90 -14.02
N VAL A 89 10.25 20.70 -13.36
CA VAL A 89 8.97 20.59 -14.05
C VAL A 89 8.32 21.97 -14.15
N ALA A 90 8.17 22.46 -15.38
CA ALA A 90 7.46 23.70 -15.70
C ALA A 90 6.76 23.53 -17.06
N PRO A 91 5.70 24.30 -17.36
CA PRO A 91 4.89 24.12 -18.56
C PRO A 91 5.71 23.99 -19.86
N SER A 92 6.65 24.91 -20.09
CA SER A 92 7.50 24.97 -21.29
C SER A 92 8.73 24.06 -21.24
N THR A 93 8.99 23.37 -20.12
CA THR A 93 10.17 22.52 -20.01
C THR A 93 9.98 21.27 -20.87
N VAL A 94 11.00 20.99 -21.69
CA VAL A 94 11.02 19.81 -22.57
C VAL A 94 10.94 18.54 -21.73
N MET A 95 10.22 17.53 -22.20
CA MET A 95 10.14 16.23 -21.53
C MET A 95 11.54 15.58 -21.42
N PRO A 96 11.84 14.85 -20.34
CA PRO A 96 13.10 14.14 -20.21
C PRO A 96 13.11 12.93 -21.18
N LYS A 97 14.22 12.76 -21.92
CA LYS A 97 14.39 11.61 -22.83
C LYS A 97 14.42 10.28 -22.08
N ASN A 98 15.06 10.24 -20.92
CA ASN A 98 15.09 9.08 -20.04
C ASN A 98 14.13 9.28 -18.87
N TRP A 99 12.86 8.90 -19.07
CA TRP A 99 11.83 9.03 -18.04
C TRP A 99 12.13 8.23 -16.78
N LYS A 100 12.72 7.05 -16.92
CA LYS A 100 13.10 6.20 -15.77
C LYS A 100 14.15 6.86 -14.89
N ASP A 101 15.16 7.48 -15.50
CA ASP A 101 16.19 8.23 -14.77
C ASP A 101 15.62 9.49 -14.12
N PHE A 102 14.78 10.23 -14.85
CA PHE A 102 14.08 11.41 -14.31
C PHE A 102 13.27 11.06 -13.05
N LEU A 103 12.54 9.95 -13.07
CA LEU A 103 11.76 9.46 -11.93
C LEU A 103 12.62 8.87 -10.79
N ARG A 104 13.94 8.79 -10.90
CA ARG A 104 14.80 8.43 -9.75
C ARG A 104 15.16 9.62 -8.87
N CYS A 105 14.83 10.84 -9.30
CA CYS A 105 15.03 12.06 -8.50
C CYS A 105 13.71 12.41 -7.81
N ASP A 106 13.74 12.45 -6.48
CA ASP A 106 12.54 12.66 -5.66
C ASP A 106 11.95 14.06 -5.84
N GLU A 107 12.79 15.06 -6.08
CA GLU A 107 12.33 16.42 -6.34
C GLU A 107 11.67 16.55 -7.72
N ASN A 108 12.11 15.77 -8.72
CA ASN A 108 11.43 15.71 -10.00
C ASN A 108 10.01 15.16 -9.86
N LYS A 109 9.83 14.12 -9.03
CA LYS A 109 8.50 13.56 -8.75
C LYS A 109 7.64 14.57 -8.00
N THR A 110 8.20 15.22 -7.00
CA THR A 110 7.52 16.27 -6.22
C THR A 110 7.01 17.38 -7.14
N ASP A 111 7.89 17.93 -8.00
CA ASP A 111 7.52 18.98 -8.96
C ASP A 111 6.48 18.47 -9.97
N LEU A 112 6.62 17.23 -10.46
CA LEU A 112 5.68 16.62 -11.41
C LEU A 112 4.29 16.41 -10.81
N PHE A 113 4.20 15.89 -9.59
CA PHE A 113 2.94 15.61 -8.92
C PHE A 113 2.18 16.91 -8.65
N ALA A 114 2.86 17.92 -8.13
CA ALA A 114 2.28 19.26 -7.95
C ALA A 114 1.79 19.85 -9.27
N PHE A 115 2.60 19.75 -10.34
CA PHE A 115 2.22 20.23 -11.67
C PHE A 115 0.95 19.55 -12.19
N LEU A 116 0.87 18.23 -12.09
CA LEU A 116 -0.26 17.45 -12.59
C LEU A 116 -1.53 17.65 -11.75
N SER A 117 -1.43 17.65 -10.41
CA SER A 117 -2.56 17.95 -9.50
C SER A 117 -3.20 19.28 -9.85
N ARG A 118 -2.38 20.33 -9.94
CA ARG A 118 -2.86 21.67 -10.28
C ARG A 118 -3.48 21.71 -11.67
N ARG A 119 -2.97 20.94 -12.63
CA ARG A 119 -3.55 20.93 -13.97
C ARG A 119 -4.94 20.29 -14.00
N VAL A 120 -5.12 19.17 -13.29
CA VAL A 120 -6.38 18.41 -13.38
C VAL A 120 -7.54 19.01 -12.59
N VAL A 121 -7.27 19.71 -11.48
CA VAL A 121 -8.35 20.37 -10.71
C VAL A 121 -8.95 21.57 -11.46
N HIS A 122 -8.27 22.08 -12.49
CA HIS A 122 -8.81 23.13 -13.37
C HIS A 122 -9.53 22.58 -14.60
N LEU A 123 -9.73 21.25 -14.70
CA LEU A 123 -10.49 20.68 -15.81
C LEU A 123 -11.96 21.09 -15.71
N PRO A 124 -12.62 21.40 -16.83
CA PRO A 124 -14.05 21.59 -16.84
C PRO A 124 -14.74 20.26 -16.48
N LEU A 125 -15.46 20.26 -15.38
CA LEU A 125 -16.20 19.09 -14.89
C LEU A 125 -17.68 19.22 -15.28
N ALA A 126 -18.27 18.10 -15.70
CA ALA A 126 -19.73 18.03 -15.84
C ALA A 126 -20.39 18.12 -14.45
N GLU A 127 -21.66 18.52 -14.42
CA GLU A 127 -22.43 18.62 -13.17
C GLU A 127 -22.41 17.29 -12.39
N GLY A 128 -22.23 17.39 -11.07
CA GLY A 128 -22.15 16.23 -10.17
C GLY A 128 -20.85 15.44 -10.25
N LYS A 129 -19.85 15.89 -11.01
CA LYS A 129 -18.50 15.31 -11.02
C LYS A 129 -17.59 16.01 -10.02
N GLU A 130 -16.79 15.23 -9.30
CA GLU A 130 -15.79 15.72 -8.37
C GLU A 130 -14.40 15.15 -8.69
N LEU A 131 -13.37 15.98 -8.51
CA LEU A 131 -11.98 15.59 -8.62
C LEU A 131 -11.22 16.05 -7.38
N TYR A 132 -10.44 15.14 -6.79
CA TYR A 132 -9.52 15.44 -5.71
C TYR A 132 -8.10 15.05 -6.13
N ALA A 133 -7.10 15.82 -5.73
CA ALA A 133 -5.70 15.50 -6.02
C ALA A 133 -4.80 15.96 -4.87
N THR A 134 -3.99 15.05 -4.32
CA THR A 134 -3.01 15.43 -3.29
C THR A 134 -1.97 16.42 -3.85
N ASP A 135 -1.52 17.38 -3.05
CA ASP A 135 -0.40 18.29 -3.36
C ASP A 135 0.43 18.47 -2.08
N GLY A 136 1.53 17.70 -1.96
CA GLY A 136 2.29 17.61 -0.73
C GLY A 136 1.45 17.01 0.41
N SER A 137 1.32 17.75 1.51
CA SER A 137 0.45 17.41 2.66
C SER A 137 -0.98 17.94 2.54
N GLY A 138 -1.29 18.66 1.45
CA GLY A 138 -2.61 19.19 1.16
C GLY A 138 -3.37 18.35 0.15
N VAL A 139 -4.63 18.74 -0.08
CA VAL A 139 -5.49 18.18 -1.12
C VAL A 139 -6.10 19.34 -1.89
N LEU A 140 -5.97 19.31 -3.21
CA LEU A 140 -6.65 20.18 -4.14
C LEU A 140 -7.96 19.51 -4.58
N CYS A 141 -8.98 20.30 -4.88
CA CYS A 141 -10.26 19.78 -5.33
C CYS A 141 -10.89 20.61 -6.44
N SER A 142 -11.80 19.98 -7.17
CA SER A 142 -12.68 20.57 -8.15
C SER A 142 -14.05 19.90 -8.03
N PRO A 143 -15.13 20.65 -7.73
CA PRO A 143 -15.16 22.10 -7.54
C PRO A 143 -14.36 22.57 -6.30
N ALA A 144 -13.83 23.81 -6.34
CA ALA A 144 -12.90 24.32 -5.32
C ALA A 144 -13.52 24.51 -3.91
N GLU A 145 -14.84 24.47 -3.82
CA GLU A 145 -15.60 24.65 -2.57
C GLU A 145 -15.91 23.32 -1.86
N SER A 146 -15.45 22.19 -2.38
CA SER A 146 -15.68 20.88 -1.75
C SER A 146 -15.12 20.85 -0.33
N TYR A 147 -15.88 20.24 0.59
CA TYR A 147 -15.46 20.10 1.99
C TYR A 147 -14.27 19.13 2.11
N LEU A 148 -13.14 19.62 2.63
CA LEU A 148 -11.87 18.89 2.72
C LEU A 148 -11.45 18.51 4.14
N ALA A 149 -12.24 18.81 5.18
CA ALA A 149 -11.79 18.62 6.57
C ALA A 149 -11.49 17.14 6.91
N CYS A 150 -12.08 16.20 6.17
CA CYS A 150 -11.85 14.76 6.34
C CYS A 150 -10.65 14.23 5.52
N LEU A 151 -10.11 15.04 4.60
CA LEU A 151 -8.97 14.71 3.75
C LEU A 151 -7.70 15.48 4.12
N ALA A 152 -7.84 16.70 4.65
CA ALA A 152 -6.74 17.58 4.97
C ALA A 152 -6.55 17.75 6.50
N PRO A 153 -5.31 17.72 7.00
CA PRO A 153 -4.06 17.51 6.26
C PRO A 153 -3.90 16.03 5.85
N CYS A 154 -3.46 15.81 4.62
CA CYS A 154 -3.07 14.51 4.09
C CYS A 154 -1.56 14.33 4.32
N SER A 155 -1.13 14.27 5.58
CA SER A 155 0.28 14.39 5.99
C SER A 155 1.09 13.10 5.93
N GLN A 156 0.48 11.98 5.57
CA GLN A 156 1.14 10.67 5.49
C GLN A 156 2.27 10.71 4.46
N GLU A 157 3.35 9.94 4.59
CA GLU A 157 4.38 9.97 3.55
C GLU A 157 3.96 9.19 2.28
N GLU A 158 3.30 8.05 2.46
CA GLU A 158 3.10 7.07 1.39
C GLU A 158 1.71 7.15 0.76
N ALA A 159 1.64 6.96 -0.56
CA ALA A 159 0.38 6.97 -1.29
C ALA A 159 -0.59 5.88 -0.78
N ASP A 160 -0.09 4.70 -0.41
CA ASP A 160 -0.90 3.55 -0.02
C ASP A 160 -1.89 3.87 1.11
N THR A 161 -1.43 4.47 2.21
CA THR A 161 -2.23 4.86 3.36
C THR A 161 -3.15 6.04 3.04
N ARG A 162 -2.68 6.99 2.22
CA ARG A 162 -3.48 8.11 1.73
C ARG A 162 -4.65 7.63 0.87
N LEU A 163 -4.47 6.60 0.04
CA LEU A 163 -5.56 6.04 -0.78
C LEU A 163 -6.73 5.62 0.12
N LEU A 164 -6.47 4.98 1.26
CA LEU A 164 -7.53 4.53 2.17
C LEU A 164 -8.25 5.70 2.86
N LEU A 165 -7.55 6.79 3.15
CA LEU A 165 -8.17 8.03 3.62
C LEU A 165 -9.15 8.61 2.58
N HIS A 166 -8.73 8.64 1.31
CA HIS A 166 -9.57 9.10 0.22
C HIS A 166 -10.78 8.18 -0.03
N VAL A 167 -10.61 6.87 0.11
CA VAL A 167 -11.74 5.92 0.07
C VAL A 167 -12.73 6.20 1.20
N ALA A 168 -12.25 6.43 2.42
CA ALA A 168 -13.12 6.74 3.56
C ALA A 168 -13.93 8.03 3.35
N ASP A 169 -13.31 9.11 2.86
CA ASP A 169 -14.03 10.34 2.52
C ASP A 169 -15.06 10.13 1.40
N ALA A 170 -14.72 9.35 0.36
CA ALA A 170 -15.67 9.01 -0.70
C ALA A 170 -16.91 8.31 -0.17
N VAL A 171 -16.72 7.31 0.70
CA VAL A 171 -17.82 6.56 1.32
C VAL A 171 -18.65 7.46 2.23
N GLN A 172 -18.01 8.32 3.03
CA GLN A 172 -18.70 9.29 3.88
C GLN A 172 -19.55 10.29 3.08
N LYS A 173 -19.11 10.65 1.87
CA LYS A 173 -19.88 11.48 0.91
C LYS A 173 -20.90 10.67 0.09
N GLY A 174 -21.17 9.42 0.46
CA GLY A 174 -22.24 8.60 -0.11
C GLY A 174 -21.82 7.72 -1.30
N CYS A 175 -20.53 7.62 -1.62
CA CYS A 175 -20.06 6.69 -2.64
C CYS A 175 -20.15 5.25 -2.13
N LYS A 176 -21.03 4.45 -2.74
CA LYS A 176 -21.30 3.06 -2.35
C LYS A 176 -20.28 2.07 -2.92
N LYS A 177 -19.93 2.26 -4.19
CA LYS A 177 -19.00 1.41 -4.93
C LYS A 177 -17.73 2.17 -5.24
N VAL A 178 -16.63 1.79 -4.61
CA VAL A 178 -15.34 2.48 -4.72
C VAL A 178 -14.30 1.54 -5.29
N THR A 179 -13.52 2.01 -6.26
CA THR A 179 -12.38 1.28 -6.81
C THR A 179 -11.07 1.98 -6.48
N ILE A 180 -10.11 1.24 -5.92
CA ILE A 180 -8.73 1.65 -5.80
C ILE A 180 -7.94 1.14 -7.00
N ARG A 181 -7.22 2.00 -7.72
CA ARG A 181 -6.32 1.62 -8.81
C ARG A 181 -4.88 1.66 -8.30
N THR A 182 -4.24 0.49 -8.21
CA THR A 182 -2.85 0.36 -7.72
C THR A 182 -2.10 -0.81 -8.38
N VAL A 183 -0.77 -0.80 -8.31
CA VAL A 183 0.07 -1.99 -8.54
C VAL A 183 0.69 -2.52 -7.25
N ASP A 184 0.48 -1.83 -6.14
CA ASP A 184 1.07 -2.14 -4.85
C ASP A 184 0.23 -3.16 -4.09
N THR A 185 0.88 -4.19 -3.57
CA THR A 185 0.23 -5.24 -2.78
C THR A 185 -0.14 -4.74 -1.40
N ASP A 186 0.57 -3.74 -0.88
CA ASP A 186 0.37 -3.21 0.47
C ASP A 186 -1.00 -2.54 0.58
N VAL A 187 -1.44 -1.87 -0.50
CA VAL A 187 -2.80 -1.32 -0.63
C VAL A 187 -3.89 -2.39 -0.52
N VAL A 188 -3.67 -3.60 -1.06
CA VAL A 188 -4.66 -4.69 -0.95
C VAL A 188 -4.78 -5.15 0.51
N VAL A 189 -3.64 -5.27 1.20
CA VAL A 189 -3.59 -5.65 2.62
C VAL A 189 -4.30 -4.59 3.48
N LEU A 190 -4.00 -3.31 3.24
CA LEU A 190 -4.62 -2.18 3.93
C LEU A 190 -6.13 -2.08 3.64
N ALA A 191 -6.56 -2.33 2.41
CA ALA A 191 -7.97 -2.33 2.04
C ALA A 191 -8.77 -3.41 2.78
N VAL A 192 -8.24 -4.62 2.87
CA VAL A 192 -8.88 -5.72 3.63
C VAL A 192 -8.94 -5.39 5.12
N ALA A 193 -7.85 -4.87 5.69
CA ALA A 193 -7.79 -4.53 7.11
C ALA A 193 -8.73 -3.37 7.48
N SER A 194 -8.87 -2.39 6.61
CA SER A 194 -9.66 -1.17 6.86
C SER A 194 -11.14 -1.32 6.47
N PHE A 195 -11.51 -2.38 5.74
CA PHE A 195 -12.84 -2.53 5.14
C PHE A 195 -13.97 -2.38 6.16
N SER A 196 -13.91 -3.09 7.29
CA SER A 196 -14.97 -3.07 8.29
C SER A 196 -15.17 -1.70 8.94
N LYS A 197 -14.11 -0.89 9.02
CA LYS A 197 -14.17 0.47 9.57
C LYS A 197 -14.70 1.47 8.55
N ILE A 198 -14.22 1.39 7.31
CA ILE A 198 -14.66 2.26 6.21
C ILE A 198 -16.12 1.94 5.85
N ALA A 199 -16.50 0.67 5.92
CA ALA A 199 -17.83 0.13 5.63
C ALA A 199 -18.44 0.57 4.28
N PRO A 200 -17.73 0.42 3.13
CA PRO A 200 -18.34 0.62 1.82
C PRO A 200 -19.28 -0.56 1.47
N ASP A 201 -20.29 -0.32 0.64
CA ASP A 201 -21.12 -1.40 0.09
C ASP A 201 -20.25 -2.36 -0.75
N GLU A 202 -19.42 -1.81 -1.64
CA GLU A 202 -18.45 -2.57 -2.42
C GLU A 202 -17.12 -1.83 -2.55
N LEU A 203 -16.04 -2.43 -2.05
CA LEU A 203 -14.67 -2.01 -2.31
C LEU A 203 -13.98 -2.95 -3.30
N TRP A 204 -13.42 -2.37 -4.35
CA TRP A 204 -12.69 -3.06 -5.40
C TRP A 204 -11.26 -2.57 -5.50
N VAL A 205 -10.32 -3.45 -5.82
CA VAL A 205 -8.95 -3.05 -6.20
C VAL A 205 -8.67 -3.47 -7.64
N ALA A 206 -8.51 -2.50 -8.52
CA ALA A 206 -7.99 -2.68 -9.87
C ALA A 206 -6.46 -2.82 -9.81
N PHE A 207 -5.99 -4.05 -9.72
CA PHE A 207 -4.62 -4.41 -9.39
C PHE A 207 -3.79 -4.82 -10.61
N GLY A 208 -2.52 -4.40 -10.67
CA GLY A 208 -1.56 -4.84 -11.70
C GLY A 208 -1.64 -4.06 -13.01
N VAL A 209 -0.93 -4.52 -14.05
CA VAL A 209 -0.90 -3.89 -15.40
C VAL A 209 -0.82 -4.95 -16.50
N GLY A 210 -1.27 -4.62 -17.72
CA GLY A 210 -1.17 -5.52 -18.88
C GLY A 210 -1.85 -6.87 -18.62
N SER A 211 -1.16 -7.96 -18.91
CA SER A 211 -1.66 -9.33 -18.71
C SER A 211 -1.86 -9.73 -17.25
N SER A 212 -1.24 -9.00 -16.31
CA SER A 212 -1.40 -9.24 -14.86
C SER A 212 -2.55 -8.44 -14.23
N PHE A 213 -3.21 -7.58 -15.02
CA PHE A 213 -4.30 -6.74 -14.55
C PHE A 213 -5.53 -7.57 -14.15
N ARG A 214 -6.12 -7.26 -13.00
CA ARG A 214 -7.35 -7.89 -12.50
C ARG A 214 -8.06 -7.02 -11.48
N TYR A 215 -9.36 -7.27 -11.29
CA TYR A 215 -10.13 -6.70 -10.19
C TYR A 215 -10.16 -7.66 -9.00
N ILE A 216 -10.05 -7.09 -7.79
CA ILE A 216 -10.12 -7.80 -6.52
C ILE A 216 -11.33 -7.27 -5.75
N ALA A 217 -12.30 -8.14 -5.43
CA ALA A 217 -13.44 -7.80 -4.60
C ALA A 217 -13.06 -7.89 -3.11
N VAL A 218 -12.74 -6.76 -2.48
CA VAL A 218 -12.31 -6.74 -1.06
C VAL A 218 -13.45 -7.17 -0.13
N HIS A 219 -14.66 -6.72 -0.42
CA HIS A 219 -15.87 -7.08 0.33
C HIS A 219 -16.13 -8.59 0.37
N GLU A 220 -15.86 -9.33 -0.71
CA GLU A 220 -15.98 -10.79 -0.75
C GLU A 220 -14.89 -11.50 0.06
N ILE A 221 -13.66 -10.97 0.04
CA ILE A 221 -12.57 -11.49 0.87
C ILE A 221 -12.92 -11.32 2.34
N VAL A 222 -13.40 -10.14 2.74
CA VAL A 222 -13.77 -9.85 4.13
C VAL A 222 -14.96 -10.70 4.56
N ALA A 223 -15.95 -10.93 3.68
CA ALA A 223 -17.10 -11.77 3.99
C ALA A 223 -16.74 -13.24 4.28
N THR A 224 -15.62 -13.74 3.74
CA THR A 224 -15.14 -15.12 3.95
C THR A 224 -14.08 -15.24 5.04
N MET A 225 -13.56 -14.13 5.55
CA MET A 225 -12.45 -14.10 6.49
C MET A 225 -12.89 -13.64 7.88
N ASN A 226 -12.30 -14.22 8.93
CA ASN A 226 -12.56 -13.81 10.30
C ASN A 226 -12.21 -12.31 10.51
N PRO A 227 -13.05 -11.51 11.20
CA PRO A 227 -12.82 -10.07 11.40
C PRO A 227 -11.45 -9.73 12.03
N THR A 228 -11.04 -10.46 13.07
CA THR A 228 -9.73 -10.27 13.72
C THR A 228 -8.59 -10.61 12.76
N LYS A 229 -8.78 -11.60 11.89
CA LYS A 229 -7.80 -11.97 10.86
C LYS A 229 -7.67 -10.88 9.78
N CYS A 230 -8.77 -10.22 9.41
CA CYS A 230 -8.73 -9.01 8.56
C CYS A 230 -7.90 -7.91 9.20
N LEU A 231 -8.21 -7.56 10.46
CA LEU A 231 -7.53 -6.48 11.18
C LEU A 231 -6.04 -6.73 11.39
N THR A 232 -5.64 -7.99 11.59
CA THR A 232 -4.25 -8.39 11.87
C THR A 232 -3.43 -8.70 10.62
N LEU A 233 -4.02 -8.59 9.43
CA LEU A 233 -3.33 -8.82 8.16
C LEU A 233 -2.07 -7.96 7.95
N PRO A 234 -2.08 -6.65 8.32
CA PRO A 234 -0.88 -5.81 8.22
C PRO A 234 0.24 -6.28 9.16
N VAL A 235 -0.10 -6.83 10.33
CA VAL A 235 0.88 -7.41 11.27
C VAL A 235 1.55 -8.63 10.64
N LEU A 236 0.78 -9.55 10.05
CA LEU A 236 1.35 -10.68 9.31
C LEU A 236 2.25 -10.20 8.17
N HIS A 237 1.78 -9.20 7.40
CA HIS A 237 2.52 -8.64 6.28
C HIS A 237 3.89 -8.11 6.73
N ALA A 238 3.93 -7.29 7.79
CA ALA A 238 5.17 -6.75 8.34
C ALA A 238 6.05 -7.85 8.97
N PHE A 239 5.45 -8.76 9.74
CA PHE A 239 6.14 -9.87 10.41
C PHE A 239 6.90 -10.76 9.42
N THR A 240 6.32 -11.00 8.24
CA THR A 240 6.89 -11.89 7.22
C THR A 240 7.79 -11.15 6.20
N GLY A 241 8.08 -9.87 6.48
CA GLY A 241 8.94 -8.99 5.72
C GLY A 241 8.19 -8.02 4.82
N CYS A 242 8.57 -6.75 4.87
CA CYS A 242 8.06 -5.63 4.06
C CYS A 242 9.22 -4.66 3.74
N ASP A 243 8.93 -3.45 3.27
CA ASP A 243 9.96 -2.45 2.94
C ASP A 243 10.91 -2.11 4.11
N THR A 244 10.43 -2.23 5.35
CA THR A 244 11.19 -1.86 6.57
C THR A 244 11.62 -3.06 7.42
N VAL A 245 11.16 -4.27 7.09
CA VAL A 245 11.43 -5.49 7.86
C VAL A 245 11.94 -6.59 6.92
N SER A 246 13.02 -7.27 7.31
CA SER A 246 13.57 -8.40 6.56
C SER A 246 12.55 -9.54 6.39
N ALA A 247 12.65 -10.28 5.30
CA ALA A 247 11.84 -11.48 5.08
C ALA A 247 12.55 -12.74 5.60
N PHE A 248 11.78 -13.74 6.02
CA PHE A 248 12.28 -15.05 6.43
C PHE A 248 12.97 -15.79 5.26
N ALA A 249 14.19 -16.29 5.48
CA ALA A 249 14.97 -16.95 4.43
C ALA A 249 14.26 -18.20 3.90
N GLY A 250 14.07 -18.28 2.57
CA GLY A 250 13.39 -19.39 1.91
C GLY A 250 11.88 -19.47 2.18
N ARG A 251 11.30 -18.53 2.95
CA ARG A 251 9.89 -18.51 3.31
C ARG A 251 9.26 -17.20 2.90
N GLY A 252 8.31 -17.29 1.97
CA GLY A 252 7.52 -16.14 1.57
C GLY A 252 6.27 -15.98 2.41
N LYS A 253 5.65 -14.82 2.25
CA LYS A 253 4.30 -14.52 2.72
C LYS A 253 3.27 -15.65 2.37
N LYS A 254 3.50 -16.47 1.31
CA LYS A 254 2.58 -17.55 0.87
C LYS A 254 2.62 -18.69 1.86
N THR A 255 3.83 -19.07 2.26
CA THR A 255 4.05 -20.06 3.30
C THR A 255 3.46 -19.58 4.61
N ALA A 256 3.70 -18.31 4.99
CA ALA A 256 3.12 -17.73 6.19
C ALA A 256 1.58 -17.76 6.19
N TRP A 257 0.95 -17.43 5.07
CA TRP A 257 -0.50 -17.48 4.94
C TRP A 257 -1.05 -18.90 5.11
N GLU A 258 -0.45 -19.89 4.46
CA GLU A 258 -0.85 -21.28 4.62
C GLU A 258 -0.65 -21.77 6.05
N THR A 259 0.47 -21.41 6.69
CA THR A 259 0.73 -21.71 8.10
C THR A 259 -0.33 -21.07 9.01
N TRP A 260 -0.76 -19.85 8.71
CA TRP A 260 -1.80 -19.18 9.49
C TRP A 260 -3.19 -19.78 9.30
N LYS A 261 -3.44 -20.49 8.20
CA LYS A 261 -4.66 -21.30 8.05
C LYS A 261 -4.61 -22.55 8.91
N SER A 262 -3.45 -23.20 9.02
CA SER A 262 -3.28 -24.42 9.83
C SER A 262 -3.02 -24.16 11.33
N PHE A 263 -2.68 -22.94 11.71
CA PHE A 263 -2.40 -22.54 13.10
C PHE A 263 -3.09 -21.20 13.40
N PRO A 264 -4.44 -21.18 13.55
CA PRO A 264 -5.21 -19.95 13.78
C PRO A 264 -4.95 -19.30 15.14
N GLU A 265 -4.40 -20.00 16.12
CA GLU A 265 -4.13 -19.54 17.49
C GLU A 265 -3.19 -18.33 17.52
N VAL A 266 -2.25 -18.24 16.57
CA VAL A 266 -1.34 -17.09 16.42
C VAL A 266 -2.08 -15.76 16.19
N THR A 267 -3.34 -15.80 15.75
CA THR A 267 -4.17 -14.59 15.54
C THR A 267 -4.25 -13.75 16.81
N GLY A 268 -4.30 -14.39 17.99
CA GLY A 268 -4.29 -13.68 19.27
C GLY A 268 -2.99 -12.87 19.48
N ALA A 269 -1.85 -13.47 19.14
CA ALA A 269 -0.55 -12.79 19.22
C ALA A 269 -0.45 -11.65 18.21
N PHE A 270 -0.89 -11.84 16.95
CA PHE A 270 -0.92 -10.75 15.98
C PHE A 270 -1.86 -9.62 16.39
N ASN A 271 -3.00 -9.93 16.99
CA ASN A 271 -3.93 -8.93 17.51
C ASN A 271 -3.32 -8.16 18.70
N TYR A 272 -2.58 -8.84 19.57
CA TYR A 272 -1.82 -8.19 20.64
C TYR A 272 -0.74 -7.25 20.08
N LEU A 273 0.00 -7.67 19.05
CA LEU A 273 1.00 -6.83 18.39
C LEU A 273 0.40 -5.62 17.68
N LEU A 274 -0.82 -5.72 17.15
CA LEU A 274 -1.54 -4.59 16.54
C LEU A 274 -1.72 -3.41 17.53
N CYS A 275 -1.79 -3.70 18.83
CA CYS A 275 -1.88 -2.70 19.89
C CYS A 275 -0.55 -1.99 20.19
N MET A 276 0.55 -2.35 19.52
CA MET A 276 1.88 -1.76 19.67
C MET A 276 2.37 -1.80 21.13
N PRO A 277 2.38 -3.00 21.75
CA PRO A 277 2.77 -3.12 23.14
C PRO A 277 4.24 -2.74 23.31
N ARG A 278 4.59 -2.18 24.48
CA ARG A 278 6.01 -1.89 24.82
C ARG A 278 6.85 -3.16 24.87
N GLU A 279 6.24 -4.27 25.30
CA GLU A 279 6.87 -5.56 25.44
C GLU A 279 5.95 -6.68 24.91
N VAL A 280 6.55 -7.69 24.29
CA VAL A 280 5.83 -8.87 23.83
C VAL A 280 5.65 -9.83 25.00
N SER A 281 4.42 -10.19 25.33
CA SER A 281 4.16 -11.16 26.40
C SER A 281 4.72 -12.54 26.06
N GLU A 282 5.16 -13.30 27.07
CA GLU A 282 5.69 -14.66 26.87
C GLU A 282 4.73 -15.56 26.10
N GLY A 283 3.43 -15.51 26.41
CA GLY A 283 2.42 -16.27 25.69
C GLY A 283 2.30 -15.88 24.21
N SER A 284 2.36 -14.58 23.88
CA SER A 284 2.37 -14.14 22.48
C SER A 284 3.67 -14.54 21.77
N MET A 285 4.79 -14.46 22.48
CA MET A 285 6.11 -14.84 21.98
C MET A 285 6.14 -16.33 21.60
N LEU A 286 5.64 -17.22 22.46
CA LEU A 286 5.51 -18.66 22.20
C LEU A 286 4.66 -18.95 20.96
N LEU A 287 3.54 -18.25 20.78
CA LEU A 287 2.69 -18.39 19.59
C LEU A 287 3.43 -17.95 18.31
N LEU A 288 4.19 -16.86 18.37
CA LEU A 288 4.96 -16.35 17.22
C LEU A 288 6.11 -17.31 16.86
N GLU A 289 6.79 -17.90 17.85
CA GLU A 289 7.84 -18.89 17.63
C GLU A 289 7.29 -20.17 17.01
N ARG A 290 6.21 -20.70 17.58
CA ARG A 290 5.51 -21.86 17.03
C ARG A 290 5.08 -21.60 15.59
N PHE A 291 4.58 -20.42 15.30
CA PHE A 291 4.21 -20.03 13.95
C PHE A 291 5.41 -20.06 12.98
N VAL A 292 6.56 -19.51 13.39
CA VAL A 292 7.80 -19.57 12.58
C VAL A 292 8.26 -21.01 12.38
N VAL A 293 8.26 -21.85 13.43
CA VAL A 293 8.59 -23.29 13.30
C VAL A 293 7.70 -23.93 12.24
N LEU A 294 6.39 -23.74 12.30
CA LEU A 294 5.43 -24.30 11.35
C LEU A 294 5.54 -23.71 9.93
N MET A 295 6.10 -22.51 9.76
CA MET A 295 6.47 -21.99 8.43
C MET A 295 7.61 -22.80 7.81
N TYR A 296 8.55 -23.28 8.61
CA TYR A 296 9.70 -24.06 8.13
C TYR A 296 9.44 -25.57 8.07
N ASP A 297 8.70 -26.11 9.03
CA ASP A 297 8.32 -27.51 9.10
C ASP A 297 6.95 -27.67 9.76
N ARG A 298 5.93 -27.97 8.95
CA ARG A 298 4.55 -28.13 9.40
C ARG A 298 4.33 -29.35 10.30
N THR A 299 5.26 -30.31 10.28
CA THR A 299 5.16 -31.56 11.05
C THR A 299 5.93 -31.48 12.37
N SER A 300 6.71 -30.41 12.58
CA SER A 300 7.49 -30.24 13.79
C SER A 300 6.59 -30.13 15.02
N GLU A 301 7.01 -30.75 16.12
CA GLU A 301 6.40 -30.62 17.44
C GLU A 301 7.04 -29.49 18.27
N SER A 302 8.13 -28.88 17.79
CA SER A 302 8.85 -27.84 18.51
C SER A 302 8.03 -26.55 18.64
N ILE A 303 7.92 -26.03 19.85
CA ILE A 303 7.15 -24.81 20.14
C ILE A 303 8.01 -23.54 20.19
N GLU A 304 9.33 -23.70 20.22
CA GLU A 304 10.29 -22.61 20.38
C GLU A 304 11.33 -22.60 19.25
N VAL A 305 11.90 -21.43 19.03
CA VAL A 305 13.02 -21.23 18.11
C VAL A 305 14.31 -21.07 18.90
N LEU A 306 15.45 -21.47 18.32
CA LEU A 306 16.73 -21.25 18.96
C LEU A 306 17.05 -19.74 19.01
N LYS A 307 17.10 -19.16 20.22
CA LYS A 307 17.45 -17.76 20.45
C LYS A 307 18.94 -17.61 20.72
N LEU A 308 19.62 -16.78 19.93
CA LEU A 308 20.96 -16.28 20.26
C LEU A 308 20.80 -14.87 20.81
N HIS A 309 21.10 -14.66 22.10
CA HIS A 309 21.09 -13.33 22.70
C HIS A 309 22.37 -12.58 22.31
N ALA A 310 22.27 -11.60 21.42
CA ALA A 310 23.31 -10.59 21.20
C ALA A 310 23.00 -9.33 22.03
N LEU A 311 24.04 -8.73 22.61
CA LEU A 311 24.02 -7.66 23.61
C LEU A 311 23.21 -6.40 23.20
N GLY A 312 22.38 -5.88 24.13
CA GLY A 312 21.98 -4.46 24.19
C GLY A 312 20.57 -4.08 23.70
N SER A 313 19.72 -3.70 24.65
CA SER A 313 18.61 -2.71 24.60
C SER A 313 17.50 -2.77 23.53
N CYS A 314 17.45 -3.78 22.66
CA CYS A 314 16.28 -4.06 21.81
C CYS A 314 16.13 -5.58 21.65
N PRO A 315 14.93 -6.18 21.82
CA PRO A 315 14.73 -7.60 21.54
C PRO A 315 14.84 -7.82 20.03
N VAL A 316 16.05 -8.12 19.58
CA VAL A 316 16.33 -8.68 18.26
C VAL A 316 16.09 -10.18 18.36
N LEU A 317 15.11 -10.70 17.64
CA LEU A 317 14.92 -12.13 17.54
C LEU A 317 15.87 -12.69 16.50
N PHE A 318 16.84 -13.46 16.99
CA PHE A 318 17.65 -14.30 16.15
C PHE A 318 16.92 -15.61 15.93
N PHE A 319 16.53 -15.88 14.68
CA PHE A 319 15.95 -17.16 14.28
C PHE A 319 17.05 -17.95 13.57
N ALA A 320 17.52 -19.02 14.18
CA ALA A 320 18.48 -19.94 13.56
C ALA A 320 17.84 -21.31 13.34
N ASN A 321 18.11 -21.91 12.18
CA ASN A 321 17.65 -23.25 11.88
C ASN A 321 18.72 -24.26 12.30
N LYS A 322 18.33 -25.29 13.07
CA LYS A 322 19.21 -26.41 13.40
C LYS A 322 19.07 -27.46 12.31
N GLY A 323 20.10 -27.60 11.48
CA GLY A 323 20.13 -28.60 10.41
C GLY A 323 20.05 -30.03 10.96
N ARG A 324 19.71 -30.98 10.09
CA ARG A 324 19.65 -32.43 10.44
C ARG A 324 20.97 -32.99 10.98
N SER A 325 22.09 -32.33 10.70
CA SER A 325 23.45 -32.63 11.18
C SER A 325 23.81 -31.95 12.50
N GLY A 326 22.92 -31.13 13.07
CA GLY A 326 23.22 -30.31 14.26
C GLY A 326 23.93 -28.99 13.97
N GLU A 327 24.27 -28.68 12.71
CA GLU A 327 24.80 -27.36 12.32
C GLU A 327 23.74 -26.27 12.51
N ILE A 328 24.13 -25.18 13.17
CA ILE A 328 23.35 -23.95 13.27
C ILE A 328 23.75 -23.06 12.08
N ARG A 329 22.85 -22.89 11.10
CA ARG A 329 23.03 -21.88 10.06
C ARG A 329 22.38 -20.58 10.52
N GLY A 330 23.20 -19.55 10.71
CA GLY A 330 22.77 -18.24 11.20
C GLY A 330 22.20 -17.41 10.07
N ASP A 331 20.88 -17.27 10.01
CA ASP A 331 20.24 -16.66 8.85
C ASP A 331 19.45 -15.37 9.14
N LEU A 332 19.06 -15.03 10.38
CA LEU A 332 18.15 -13.88 10.56
C LEU A 332 18.32 -13.05 11.83
N VAL A 333 18.44 -11.74 11.61
CA VAL A 333 18.13 -10.64 12.53
C VAL A 333 16.73 -10.16 12.17
N HIS A 334 15.71 -10.43 12.99
CA HIS A 334 14.38 -9.82 12.84
C HIS A 334 14.21 -8.68 13.84
N HIS A 335 14.09 -7.46 13.30
CA HIS A 335 13.55 -6.33 14.04
C HIS A 335 12.03 -6.29 13.85
N PHE A 336 11.26 -6.22 14.93
CA PHE A 336 9.86 -5.82 14.85
C PHE A 336 9.80 -4.33 14.53
N GLY A 337 9.82 -4.01 13.24
CA GLY A 337 9.44 -2.70 12.76
C GLY A 337 7.95 -2.51 13.00
N ASN A 338 7.63 -1.55 13.87
CA ASN A 338 6.27 -1.14 14.13
C ASN A 338 5.55 -0.79 12.81
N ALA A 339 4.33 -1.30 12.60
CA ALA A 339 3.46 -0.79 11.55
C ALA A 339 3.40 0.74 11.70
N ASP A 340 3.45 1.47 10.57
CA ASP A 340 3.42 2.93 10.57
C ASP A 340 2.32 3.41 11.54
N GLY A 341 2.66 4.34 12.45
CA GLY A 341 1.74 4.84 13.48
C GLY A 341 0.42 5.36 12.88
N PHE A 342 0.41 5.69 11.59
CA PHE A 342 -0.79 6.05 10.85
C PHE A 342 -1.67 4.86 10.41
N VAL A 343 -1.09 3.70 10.08
CA VAL A 343 -1.87 2.45 9.86
C VAL A 343 -2.66 2.11 11.12
N ARG A 344 -2.08 2.35 12.30
CA ARG A 344 -2.79 2.23 13.58
C ARG A 344 -3.94 3.23 13.70
N GLU A 345 -3.76 4.48 13.28
CA GLU A 345 -4.82 5.49 13.32
C GLU A 345 -6.01 5.11 12.41
N ILE A 346 -5.71 4.60 11.21
CA ILE A 346 -6.72 4.06 10.31
C ILE A 346 -7.37 2.81 10.93
N LEU A 347 -6.64 1.91 11.59
CA LEU A 347 -7.23 0.64 12.05
C LEU A 347 -7.90 0.69 13.43
N LEU A 348 -7.47 1.59 14.34
CA LEU A 348 -7.88 1.59 15.76
C LEU A 348 -8.68 2.83 16.21
N LYS A 349 -8.69 3.94 15.48
CA LYS A 349 -9.67 5.03 15.73
C LYS A 349 -11.04 4.69 15.14
#